data_AF-A0A6N7Y647-F1
#
_entry.id   AF-A0A6N7Y647-F1
#
_cell.length_a   1.000
_cell.length_b   1.000
_cell.length_c   1.000
_cell.angle_alpha   90.00
_cell.angle_beta   90.00
_cell.angle_gamma   90.00
#
_symmetry.space_group_name_H-M   'P 1'
#
loop_
_entity.id
_entity.type
_entity.pdbx_description
1 polymer ?
#
loop_
_entity_poly.entity_id
_entity_poly.type
_entity_poly.pdbx_seq_one_letter_code
_entity_poly.pdbx_strand_id
1 'polypeptide(L)'
;MSSIKLKNDCIFYYGNPAGYVEKDTAIVDSIFQNEEFENWIYQRKLTPKWTEGVFERLSKGDTVHFNDKVLTPLKNCRIWQLRTDVSPGRKFIGYEEVKEAFGESDKDNYRIVYDGEIETNDLEEIYTKFNLDHPQGFTGHSLSISDVIELYDSTSSEFYYVDRFGFKEIDFEPQDQRQDMNMSI
;
A
#
# COMPACT_ATOMS: atom_id res chain seq x y z
N MET A 1 7.71 -15.67 19.07
CA MET A 1 7.55 -14.92 17.80
C MET A 1 8.93 -14.43 17.40
N SER A 2 9.40 -14.68 16.19
CA SER A 2 10.72 -14.20 15.76
C SER A 2 10.71 -12.66 15.64
N SER A 3 11.67 -12.01 16.28
CA SER A 3 11.91 -10.55 16.23
C SER A 3 12.29 -10.06 14.82
N ILE A 4 12.82 -10.97 13.99
CA ILE A 4 13.30 -10.70 12.64
C ILE A 4 12.39 -11.38 11.61
N LYS A 5 11.92 -10.60 10.63
CA LYS A 5 11.01 -11.04 9.56
C LYS A 5 11.58 -10.68 8.20
N LEU A 6 11.41 -11.55 7.20
CA LEU A 6 11.72 -11.27 5.80
C LEU A 6 10.39 -11.12 5.04
N LYS A 7 10.20 -10.01 4.34
CA LYS A 7 9.02 -9.74 3.49
C LYS A 7 9.48 -9.02 2.23
N ASN A 8 9.19 -9.57 1.06
CA ASN A 8 9.54 -8.97 -0.24
C ASN A 8 11.01 -8.54 -0.31
N ASP A 9 11.91 -9.46 0.08
CA ASP A 9 13.35 -9.27 0.21
C ASP A 9 13.79 -8.20 1.23
N CYS A 10 12.86 -7.51 1.90
CA CYS A 10 13.15 -6.57 2.99
C CYS A 10 13.18 -7.29 4.35
N ILE A 11 14.21 -7.02 5.13
CA ILE A 11 14.44 -7.58 6.46
C ILE A 11 13.97 -6.58 7.50
N PHE A 12 13.02 -6.98 8.33
CA PHE A 12 12.48 -6.18 9.41
C PHE A 12 12.97 -6.70 10.76
N TYR A 13 13.41 -5.78 11.63
CA TYR A 13 13.83 -6.06 12.99
C TYR A 13 12.97 -5.28 13.99
N TYR A 14 12.21 -6.01 14.82
CA TYR A 14 11.19 -5.43 15.70
C TYR A 14 10.21 -4.48 14.98
N GLY A 15 9.92 -4.77 13.71
CA GLY A 15 9.04 -3.95 12.86
C GLY A 15 9.74 -2.82 12.10
N ASN A 16 11.02 -2.54 12.37
CA ASN A 16 11.79 -1.52 11.64
C ASN A 16 12.47 -2.11 10.41
N PRO A 17 12.54 -1.39 9.27
CA PRO A 17 13.22 -1.87 8.06
C PRO A 17 14.73 -1.86 8.27
N ALA A 18 15.30 -3.01 8.61
CA ALA A 18 16.68 -3.15 9.01
C ALA A 18 17.64 -3.39 7.85
N GLY A 19 17.14 -3.94 6.75
CA GLY A 19 17.97 -4.31 5.61
C GLY A 19 17.18 -4.98 4.51
N TYR A 20 17.88 -5.61 3.58
CA TYR A 20 17.30 -6.36 2.48
C TYR A 20 18.22 -7.50 2.04
N VAL A 21 17.68 -8.47 1.31
CA VAL A 21 18.42 -9.60 0.74
C VAL A 21 18.64 -9.35 -0.75
N GLU A 22 19.89 -9.44 -1.18
CA GLU A 22 20.30 -9.43 -2.58
C GLU A 22 21.01 -10.74 -2.92
N LYS A 23 20.39 -11.56 -3.78
CA LYS A 23 20.86 -12.90 -4.14
C LYS A 23 21.00 -13.76 -2.88
N ASP A 24 22.24 -13.97 -2.43
CA ASP A 24 22.58 -14.74 -1.23
C ASP A 24 23.24 -13.86 -0.16
N THR A 25 23.06 -12.53 -0.23
CA THR A 25 23.67 -11.55 0.69
C THR A 25 22.59 -10.75 1.41
N ALA A 26 22.60 -10.77 2.75
CA ALA A 26 21.76 -9.90 3.57
C ALA A 26 22.50 -8.57 3.82
N ILE A 27 22.06 -7.50 3.17
CA ILE A 27 22.58 -6.15 3.35
C ILE A 27 21.78 -5.49 4.45
N VAL A 28 22.40 -5.27 5.61
CA VAL A 28 21.71 -4.83 6.82
C VAL A 28 22.42 -3.61 7.37
N ASP A 29 21.66 -2.69 7.96
CA ASP A 29 22.26 -1.56 8.64
C ASP A 29 23.14 -2.02 9.80
N SER A 30 24.34 -1.46 9.87
CA SER A 30 25.30 -1.69 10.96
C SER A 30 24.69 -1.41 12.34
N ILE A 31 23.70 -0.52 12.47
CA ILE A 31 23.03 -0.24 13.76
C ILE A 31 22.25 -1.45 14.30
N PHE A 32 21.87 -2.38 13.44
CA PHE A 32 21.13 -3.59 13.82
C PHE A 32 22.04 -4.82 13.99
N GLN A 33 23.37 -4.65 13.88
CA GLN A 33 24.30 -5.75 14.03
C GLN A 33 24.28 -6.29 15.47
N ASN A 34 23.81 -7.52 15.61
CA ASN A 34 23.82 -8.26 16.87
C ASN A 34 23.81 -9.78 16.60
N GLU A 35 24.07 -10.56 17.66
CA GLU A 35 24.18 -12.02 17.59
C GLU A 35 22.88 -12.70 17.11
N GLU A 36 21.72 -12.18 17.49
CA GLU A 36 20.42 -12.69 17.04
C GLU A 36 20.26 -12.52 15.52
N PHE A 37 20.66 -11.35 15.01
CA PHE A 37 20.58 -11.01 13.59
C PHE A 37 21.56 -11.83 12.75
N GLU A 38 22.81 -11.96 13.21
CA GLU A 38 23.81 -12.80 12.56
C GLU A 38 23.35 -14.26 12.48
N ASN A 39 22.85 -14.81 13.59
CA ASN A 39 22.30 -16.16 13.62
C ASN A 39 21.13 -16.33 12.66
N TRP A 40 20.23 -15.35 12.57
CA TRP A 40 19.10 -15.38 11.64
C TRP A 40 19.53 -15.41 10.17
N ILE A 41 20.58 -14.65 9.81
CA ILE A 41 21.18 -14.62 8.48
C ILE A 41 21.83 -15.98 8.16
N TYR A 42 22.65 -16.51 9.07
CA TYR A 42 23.34 -17.79 8.87
C TYR A 42 22.41 -18.99 8.79
N GLN A 43 21.33 -19.01 9.59
CA GLN A 43 20.29 -20.05 9.50
C GLN A 43 19.64 -20.12 8.11
N ARG A 44 19.63 -19.00 7.39
CA ARG A 44 19.08 -18.88 6.03
C ARG A 44 20.11 -19.09 4.94
N LYS A 45 21.36 -19.44 5.30
CA LYS A 45 22.49 -19.59 4.36
C LYS A 45 22.78 -18.31 3.56
N LEU A 46 22.46 -17.16 4.15
CA LEU A 46 22.79 -15.85 3.58
C LEU A 46 24.15 -15.39 4.10
N THR A 47 24.78 -14.49 3.35
CA THR A 47 26.03 -13.83 3.71
C THR A 47 25.73 -12.44 4.27
N PRO A 48 26.12 -12.10 5.51
CA PRO A 48 25.87 -10.77 6.05
C PRO A 48 26.77 -9.72 5.39
N LYS A 49 26.21 -8.56 5.07
CA LYS A 49 26.93 -7.35 4.66
C LYS A 49 26.40 -6.14 5.43
N TRP A 50 27.08 -5.83 6.52
CA TRP A 50 26.78 -4.66 7.35
C TRP A 50 27.17 -3.38 6.64
N THR A 51 26.21 -2.48 6.43
CA THR A 51 26.39 -1.24 5.66
C THR A 51 25.74 -0.08 6.40
N GLU A 52 26.47 1.01 6.64
CA GLU A 52 25.89 2.19 7.30
C GLU A 52 24.84 2.89 6.43
N GLY A 53 23.85 3.51 7.07
CA GLY A 53 22.87 4.36 6.39
C GLY A 53 21.77 3.61 5.65
N VAL A 54 21.71 2.28 5.75
CA VAL A 54 20.66 1.44 5.14
C VAL A 54 19.32 1.73 5.81
N PHE A 55 19.28 1.86 7.13
CA PHE A 55 18.06 2.16 7.87
C PHE A 55 17.48 3.51 7.47
N GLU A 56 18.31 4.55 7.40
CA GLU A 56 17.88 5.90 7.01
C GLU A 56 17.38 5.92 5.57
N ARG A 57 18.03 5.18 4.67
CA ARG A 57 17.61 5.03 3.27
C ARG A 57 16.30 4.25 3.12
N LEU A 58 16.04 3.28 3.99
CA LEU A 58 14.78 2.55 4.00
C LEU A 58 13.65 3.30 4.73
N SER A 59 13.99 4.17 5.67
CA SER A 59 13.03 4.89 6.51
C SER A 59 12.62 6.26 5.95
N LYS A 60 13.51 6.92 5.21
CA LYS A 60 13.15 8.10 4.41
C LYS A 60 12.61 7.57 3.10
N GLY A 61 11.41 7.97 2.71
CA GLY A 61 10.68 7.44 1.55
C GLY A 61 11.32 7.68 0.17
N ASP A 62 12.64 7.87 0.09
CA ASP A 62 13.39 7.92 -1.15
C ASP A 62 13.53 6.51 -1.71
N THR A 63 12.62 6.19 -2.63
CA THR A 63 12.70 5.20 -3.72
C THR A 63 14.09 4.55 -3.86
N VAL A 64 14.28 3.36 -3.29
CA VAL A 64 15.55 2.65 -3.48
C VAL A 64 15.46 1.83 -4.77
N HIS A 65 16.19 2.25 -5.80
CA HIS A 65 16.29 1.52 -7.06
C HIS A 65 17.26 0.33 -6.93
N PHE A 66 16.79 -0.90 -7.15
CA PHE A 66 17.62 -2.10 -7.24
C PHE A 66 17.31 -2.89 -8.52
N ASN A 67 18.27 -2.98 -9.45
CA ASN A 67 18.16 -3.72 -10.72
C ASN A 67 16.80 -3.52 -11.45
N ASP A 68 16.46 -2.27 -11.73
CA ASP A 68 15.19 -1.86 -12.38
C ASP A 68 13.90 -2.19 -11.58
N LYS A 69 14.00 -2.69 -10.34
CA LYS A 69 12.88 -2.76 -9.41
C LYS A 69 13.01 -1.71 -8.32
N VAL A 70 12.02 -0.83 -8.28
CA VAL A 70 11.86 0.19 -7.26
C VAL A 70 11.35 -0.48 -5.98
N LEU A 71 12.13 -0.45 -4.89
CA LEU A 71 11.60 -0.73 -3.56
C LEU A 71 10.79 0.49 -3.12
N THR A 72 9.47 0.40 -3.26
CA THR A 72 8.55 1.43 -2.77
C THR A 72 8.45 1.32 -1.25
N PRO A 73 8.65 2.43 -0.50
CA PRO A 73 8.33 2.48 0.92
C PRO A 73 6.89 2.01 1.14
N LEU A 74 6.64 1.29 2.24
CA LEU A 74 5.27 0.88 2.57
C LEU A 74 4.41 2.13 2.80
N LYS A 75 3.30 2.18 2.09
CA LYS A 75 2.31 3.24 2.21
C LYS A 75 1.28 2.86 3.28
N ASN A 76 0.66 3.88 3.85
CA ASN A 76 -0.57 3.67 4.60
C ASN A 76 -1.68 3.27 3.63
N CYS A 77 -2.65 2.54 4.16
CA CYS A 77 -3.80 2.09 3.39
C CYS A 77 -5.09 2.60 4.01
N ARG A 78 -5.95 3.11 3.15
CA ARG A 78 -7.32 3.47 3.50
C ARG A 78 -8.29 2.74 2.57
N ILE A 79 -9.34 2.17 3.16
CA ILE A 79 -10.39 1.47 2.42
C ILE A 79 -11.65 2.31 2.40
N TRP A 80 -12.15 2.56 1.20
CA TRP A 80 -13.35 3.32 0.92
C TRP A 80 -14.43 2.38 0.38
N GLN A 81 -15.61 2.42 0.99
CA GLN A 81 -16.77 1.65 0.51
C GLN A 81 -17.94 2.58 0.28
N LEU A 82 -18.76 2.26 -0.72
CA LEU A 82 -19.99 3.02 -0.99
C LEU A 82 -20.89 3.07 0.24
N ARG A 83 -21.44 4.25 0.53
CA ARG A 83 -22.40 4.41 1.62
C ARG A 83 -23.68 3.60 1.35
N THR A 84 -24.40 3.29 2.42
CA THR A 84 -25.62 2.47 2.33
C THR A 84 -26.78 3.19 1.64
N ASP A 85 -26.77 4.53 1.64
CA ASP A 85 -27.76 5.41 1.01
C ASP A 85 -27.53 5.66 -0.49
N VAL A 86 -26.40 5.18 -1.04
CA VAL A 86 -26.15 5.20 -2.49
C VAL A 86 -27.05 4.18 -3.19
N SER A 87 -27.58 4.57 -4.36
CA SER A 87 -28.50 3.74 -5.15
C SER A 87 -27.90 2.36 -5.46
N PRO A 88 -28.66 1.25 -5.31
CA PRO A 88 -28.14 -0.10 -5.55
C PRO A 88 -27.58 -0.30 -6.97
N GLY A 89 -28.10 0.43 -7.96
CA GLY A 89 -27.61 0.39 -9.35
C GLY A 89 -26.21 0.98 -9.56
N ARG A 90 -25.60 1.56 -8.52
CA ARG A 90 -24.20 2.01 -8.51
C ARG A 90 -23.25 1.00 -7.87
N LYS A 91 -23.77 -0.09 -7.30
CA LYS A 91 -22.97 -1.12 -6.62
C LYS A 91 -22.66 -2.25 -7.58
N PHE A 92 -21.47 -2.84 -7.45
CA PHE A 92 -21.05 -4.02 -8.21
C PHE A 92 -20.95 -3.82 -9.73
N ILE A 93 -20.70 -2.59 -10.16
CA ILE A 93 -20.47 -2.24 -11.58
C ILE A 93 -19.00 -1.88 -11.82
N GLY A 94 -18.49 -2.10 -13.03
CA GLY A 94 -17.09 -1.75 -13.35
C GLY A 94 -16.88 -0.24 -13.41
N TYR A 95 -15.64 0.22 -13.26
CA TYR A 95 -15.37 1.66 -13.16
C TYR A 95 -15.81 2.44 -14.40
N GLU A 96 -15.57 1.91 -15.60
CA GLU A 96 -15.98 2.57 -16.85
C GLU A 96 -17.51 2.68 -16.95
N GLU A 97 -18.26 1.67 -16.49
CA GLU A 97 -19.73 1.71 -16.46
C GLU A 97 -20.24 2.76 -15.46
N VAL A 98 -19.59 2.90 -14.30
CA VAL A 98 -19.88 4.00 -13.35
C VAL A 98 -19.63 5.34 -14.04
N LYS A 99 -18.48 5.48 -14.71
CA LYS A 99 -18.06 6.72 -15.36
C LYS A 99 -19.02 7.16 -16.45
N GLU A 100 -19.47 6.23 -17.29
CA GLU A 100 -20.45 6.50 -18.36
C GLU A 100 -21.83 6.86 -17.81
N ALA A 101 -22.29 6.16 -16.76
CA ALA A 101 -23.64 6.33 -16.23
C ALA A 101 -23.78 7.51 -15.25
N PHE A 102 -22.73 7.83 -14.51
CA PHE A 102 -22.79 8.75 -13.36
C PHE A 102 -21.67 9.79 -13.30
N GLY A 103 -20.70 9.76 -14.24
CA GLY A 103 -19.52 10.61 -14.21
C GLY A 103 -18.38 10.04 -13.35
N GLU A 104 -17.30 10.80 -13.20
CA GLU A 104 -16.16 10.37 -12.36
C GLU A 104 -16.58 10.13 -10.91
N SER A 105 -15.97 9.11 -10.29
CA SER A 105 -16.40 8.61 -8.98
C SER A 105 -16.23 9.67 -7.91
N ASP A 106 -17.36 10.15 -7.39
CA ASP A 106 -17.39 11.20 -6.38
C ASP A 106 -17.19 10.60 -4.97
N LYS A 107 -16.11 11.07 -4.33
CA LYS A 107 -15.65 10.68 -3.00
C LYS A 107 -16.73 10.84 -1.92
N ASP A 108 -17.70 11.75 -2.10
CA ASP A 108 -18.79 11.99 -1.15
C ASP A 108 -19.78 10.80 -1.03
N ASN A 109 -19.81 9.94 -2.04
CA ASN A 109 -20.61 8.71 -2.03
C ASN A 109 -19.97 7.59 -1.21
N TYR A 110 -18.72 7.78 -0.78
CA TYR A 110 -17.95 6.77 -0.08
C TYR A 110 -17.81 7.10 1.41
N ARG A 111 -17.56 6.06 2.20
CA ARG A 111 -17.15 6.18 3.59
C ARG A 111 -15.86 5.41 3.81
N ILE A 112 -15.04 5.92 4.71
CA ILE A 112 -13.83 5.26 5.16
C ILE A 112 -14.24 4.15 6.13
N VAL A 113 -13.81 2.92 5.87
CA VAL A 113 -14.07 1.76 6.74
C VAL A 113 -12.82 1.19 7.38
N TYR A 114 -11.64 1.65 6.94
CA TYR A 114 -10.34 1.38 7.54
C TYR A 114 -9.36 2.49 7.15
N ASP A 115 -8.47 2.86 8.06
CA ASP A 115 -7.36 3.78 7.84
C ASP A 115 -6.19 3.37 8.75
N GLY A 116 -5.05 2.99 8.16
CA GLY A 116 -3.87 2.64 8.93
C GLY A 116 -2.74 1.99 8.13
N GLU A 117 -1.69 1.59 8.85
CA GLU A 117 -0.53 0.91 8.30
C GLU A 117 -0.85 -0.54 7.93
N ILE A 118 -0.36 -0.96 6.77
CA ILE A 118 -0.42 -2.34 6.30
C ILE A 118 0.96 -2.81 5.86
N GLU A 119 1.16 -4.12 5.87
CA GLU A 119 2.48 -4.71 5.64
C GLU A 119 2.90 -4.88 4.17
N THR A 120 2.16 -4.31 3.22
CA THR A 120 2.37 -4.49 1.79
C THR A 120 1.77 -3.33 0.97
N ASN A 121 2.33 -3.06 -0.21
CA ASN A 121 1.76 -2.16 -1.22
C ASN A 121 1.10 -2.95 -2.37
N ASP A 122 1.15 -4.29 -2.34
CA ASP A 122 0.58 -5.13 -3.38
C ASP A 122 -0.94 -5.21 -3.23
N LEU A 123 -1.66 -4.81 -4.28
CA LEU A 123 -3.12 -4.72 -4.24
C LEU A 123 -3.80 -6.09 -4.07
N GLU A 124 -3.22 -7.18 -4.60
CA GLU A 124 -3.76 -8.53 -4.45
C GLU A 124 -3.57 -9.05 -3.02
N GLU A 125 -2.42 -8.77 -2.40
CA GLU A 125 -2.18 -9.08 -0.99
C GLU A 125 -3.10 -8.27 -0.06
N ILE A 126 -3.30 -6.98 -0.35
CA ILE A 126 -4.27 -6.13 0.35
C ILE A 126 -5.67 -6.73 0.21
N TYR A 127 -6.08 -7.02 -1.02
CA TYR A 127 -7.38 -7.62 -1.29
C TYR A 127 -7.58 -8.92 -0.51
N THR A 128 -6.59 -9.80 -0.52
CA THR A 128 -6.60 -11.05 0.23
C THR A 128 -6.73 -10.81 1.74
N LYS A 129 -5.98 -9.86 2.29
CA LYS A 129 -6.00 -9.52 3.72
C LYS A 129 -7.38 -9.05 4.17
N PHE A 130 -7.99 -8.09 3.47
CA PHE A 130 -9.33 -7.57 3.80
C PHE A 130 -10.48 -8.54 3.46
N ASN A 131 -10.19 -9.70 2.88
CA ASN A 131 -11.17 -10.77 2.67
C ASN A 131 -11.02 -11.95 3.66
N LEU A 132 -9.79 -12.26 4.09
CA LEU A 132 -9.49 -13.46 4.89
C LEU A 132 -9.07 -13.17 6.33
N ASP A 133 -8.31 -12.08 6.56
CA ASP A 133 -7.73 -11.74 7.86
C ASP A 133 -7.86 -10.24 8.12
N HIS A 134 -9.07 -9.84 8.49
CA HIS A 134 -9.44 -8.43 8.65
C HIS A 134 -8.54 -7.73 9.67
N PRO A 135 -7.89 -6.61 9.30
CA PRO A 135 -7.05 -5.86 10.22
C PRO A 135 -7.89 -5.22 11.34
N GLN A 136 -7.25 -4.99 12.48
CA GLN A 136 -7.88 -4.28 13.60
C GLN A 136 -8.36 -2.90 13.14
N GLY A 137 -9.59 -2.54 13.48
CA GLY A 137 -10.21 -1.27 13.09
C GLY A 137 -10.94 -1.31 11.75
N PHE A 138 -10.91 -2.41 11.01
CA PHE A 138 -11.77 -2.59 9.85
C PHE A 138 -13.23 -2.76 10.27
N THR A 139 -14.09 -1.89 9.75
CA THR A 139 -15.54 -1.85 10.07
C THR A 139 -16.43 -2.11 8.85
N GLY A 140 -15.81 -2.39 7.71
CA GLY A 140 -16.46 -2.58 6.41
C GLY A 140 -16.91 -4.02 6.15
N HIS A 141 -17.40 -4.25 4.94
CA HIS A 141 -17.57 -5.59 4.39
C HIS A 141 -16.30 -6.05 3.67
N SER A 142 -16.16 -7.34 3.44
CA SER A 142 -15.12 -7.91 2.55
C SER A 142 -15.04 -7.16 1.22
N LEU A 143 -13.82 -6.94 0.73
CA LEU A 143 -13.60 -6.13 -0.47
C LEU A 143 -14.33 -6.71 -1.69
N SER A 144 -14.96 -5.83 -2.46
CA SER A 144 -15.77 -6.20 -3.60
C SER A 144 -15.75 -5.10 -4.66
N ILE A 145 -16.32 -5.41 -5.83
CA ILE A 145 -16.47 -4.43 -6.91
C ILE A 145 -17.13 -3.16 -6.36
N SER A 146 -16.60 -2.02 -6.76
CA SER A 146 -17.00 -0.68 -6.31
C SER A 146 -16.35 -0.17 -5.04
N ASP A 147 -15.55 -0.97 -4.35
CA ASP A 147 -14.68 -0.49 -3.27
C ASP A 147 -13.43 0.20 -3.86
N VAL A 148 -12.84 1.12 -3.09
CA VAL A 148 -11.61 1.83 -3.48
C VAL A 148 -10.54 1.63 -2.41
N ILE A 149 -9.35 1.25 -2.85
CA ILE A 149 -8.14 1.13 -2.05
C ILE A 149 -7.33 2.41 -2.29
N GLU A 150 -7.01 3.13 -1.23
CA GLU A 150 -6.11 4.28 -1.26
C GLU A 150 -4.77 3.87 -0.63
N LEU A 151 -3.69 4.01 -1.37
CA LEU A 151 -2.32 3.90 -0.87
C LEU A 151 -1.71 5.30 -0.77
N TYR A 152 -1.37 5.73 0.44
CA TYR A 152 -0.95 7.11 0.68
C TYR A 152 0.27 7.21 1.60
N ASP A 153 1.02 8.29 1.41
CA ASP A 153 2.13 8.73 2.27
C ASP A 153 2.01 10.23 2.58
N SER A 154 3.02 10.85 3.18
CA SER A 154 2.99 12.28 3.51
C SER A 154 2.98 13.23 2.30
N THR A 155 3.26 12.70 1.10
CA THR A 155 3.48 13.45 -0.14
C THR A 155 2.52 13.08 -1.27
N SER A 156 1.98 11.86 -1.28
CA SER A 156 1.19 11.33 -2.39
C SER A 156 0.06 10.42 -1.93
N SER A 157 -0.96 10.29 -2.78
CA SER A 157 -2.06 9.34 -2.62
C SER A 157 -2.45 8.75 -3.97
N GLU A 158 -2.57 7.43 -4.02
CA GLU A 158 -2.95 6.67 -5.21
C GLU A 158 -4.25 5.92 -4.91
N PHE A 159 -5.18 5.93 -5.85
CA PHE A 159 -6.51 5.35 -5.66
C PHE A 159 -6.77 4.25 -6.68
N TYR A 160 -7.21 3.10 -6.18
CA TYR A 160 -7.42 1.89 -6.97
C TYR A 160 -8.84 1.37 -6.74
N TYR A 161 -9.67 1.46 -7.77
CA TYR A 161 -11.00 0.89 -7.80
C TYR A 161 -10.92 -0.63 -7.98
N VAL A 162 -11.64 -1.38 -7.13
CA VAL A 162 -11.83 -2.82 -7.29
C VAL A 162 -12.83 -3.04 -8.43
N ASP A 163 -12.35 -3.53 -9.56
CA ASP A 163 -13.18 -3.77 -10.75
C ASP A 163 -13.55 -5.27 -10.85
N ARG A 164 -14.32 -5.63 -11.88
CA ARG A 164 -14.68 -7.03 -12.19
C ARG A 164 -13.45 -7.90 -12.37
N PHE A 165 -12.36 -7.33 -12.89
CA PHE A 165 -11.09 -7.99 -13.13
C PHE A 165 -9.95 -7.12 -12.63
N GLY A 166 -9.43 -7.46 -11.44
CA GLY A 166 -8.31 -6.75 -10.82
C GLY A 166 -8.66 -5.33 -10.37
N PHE A 167 -7.70 -4.43 -10.50
CA PHE A 167 -7.79 -3.07 -9.99
C PHE A 167 -7.58 -2.05 -11.09
N LYS A 168 -8.32 -0.95 -11.02
CA LYS A 168 -8.21 0.18 -11.93
C LYS A 168 -7.73 1.40 -11.15
N GLU A 169 -6.63 1.99 -11.57
CA GLU A 169 -6.20 3.29 -11.04
C GLU A 169 -7.18 4.38 -11.49
N ILE A 170 -7.61 5.23 -10.55
CA ILE A 170 -8.64 6.24 -10.76
C ILE A 170 -8.22 7.59 -10.19
N ASP A 171 -8.75 8.66 -10.77
CA ASP A 171 -8.73 9.98 -10.14
C ASP A 171 -9.92 10.05 -9.17
N PHE A 172 -9.61 10.09 -7.87
CA PHE A 172 -10.56 10.03 -6.76
C PHE A 172 -10.37 11.24 -5.83
N GLU A 173 -9.91 12.35 -6.38
CA GLU A 173 -9.92 13.63 -5.68
C GLU A 173 -11.33 14.25 -5.70
N PRO A 174 -11.72 15.00 -4.65
CA PRO A 174 -12.95 15.79 -4.68
C PRO A 174 -12.90 16.75 -5.87
N GLN A 175 -13.99 16.81 -6.64
CA GLN A 175 -14.09 17.55 -7.90
C GLN A 175 -13.99 19.09 -7.77
N ASP A 176 -13.67 19.62 -6.58
CA ASP A 176 -13.50 21.04 -6.30
C ASP A 176 -12.10 21.53 -6.72
N GLN A 177 -11.79 21.44 -8.02
CA GLN A 177 -10.82 22.31 -8.72
C GLN A 177 -10.82 22.18 -10.26
N ARG A 178 -11.99 22.00 -10.88
CA ARG A 178 -12.15 22.17 -12.34
C ARG A 178 -13.16 23.26 -12.72
N GLN A 179 -13.22 24.36 -11.97
CA GLN A 179 -13.80 25.67 -12.35
C GLN A 179 -12.98 26.70 -11.53
N ASP A 180 -12.12 27.55 -12.07
CA ASP A 180 -12.37 28.69 -12.96
C ASP A 180 -11.04 29.16 -13.59
N MET A 181 -10.87 28.99 -14.89
CA MET A 181 -9.97 29.84 -15.69
C MET A 181 -10.64 30.13 -17.03
N ASN A 182 -11.80 30.79 -16.97
CA ASN A 182 -12.36 31.51 -18.11
C ASN A 182 -12.14 33.01 -17.85
N MET A 183 -10.91 33.49 -18.05
CA MET A 183 -10.65 34.92 -18.20
C MET A 183 -10.97 35.30 -19.64
N SER A 184 -12.18 35.81 -19.83
CA SER A 184 -12.60 36.53 -21.03
C SER A 184 -11.67 37.72 -21.28
N ILE A 185 -11.30 37.93 -22.55
CA ILE A 185 -10.65 39.16 -23.04
C ILE A 185 -11.74 40.10 -23.55
#